data_AF-A0A956ME35-F1
#
_entry.id   AF-A0A956ME35-F1
#
_cell.length_a   1.000
_cell.length_b   1.000
_cell.length_c   1.000
_cell.angle_alpha   90.00
_cell.angle_beta   90.00
_cell.angle_gamma   90.00
#
_symmetry.space_group_name_H-M   'P 1'
#
loop_
_entity.id
_entity.type
_entity.pdbx_description
1 polymer ?
#
loop_
_entity_poly.entity_id
_entity_poly.type
_entity_poly.pdbx_seq_one_letter_code
_entity_poly.pdbx_strand_id
1 'polypeptide(L)'
;MALYLILIGYFIDVIMRKQFPDINIVKEANKYLIIVLLLLLILRIFFEKLPQADFHFFLCLPISKKDIIISYIIRLLGKKLNIIPYFVLIPFWFKNIFFAYSITASLYWLLGSVILSFCFALLGLLMKFIFFEFKWFLGLLVGLVVFTIFIDYSSALDIIKAASTLYFDSLLQSSTFVVFASIIVSIPFIFFTYKALYKMLYLDYD
;
A
#
# COMPACT_ATOMS: atom_id res chain seq x y z
N MET A 1 8.64 -9.20 16.80
CA MET A 1 7.73 -9.07 15.65
C MET A 1 8.45 -8.64 14.38
N ALA A 2 9.12 -7.47 14.33
CA ALA A 2 9.83 -7.00 13.13
C ALA A 2 10.88 -7.99 12.60
N LEU A 3 11.66 -8.62 13.49
CA LEU A 3 12.63 -9.66 13.13
C LEU A 3 11.97 -10.84 12.39
N TYR A 4 10.80 -11.31 12.85
CA TYR A 4 10.08 -12.38 12.18
C TYR A 4 9.60 -11.98 10.77
N LEU A 5 9.13 -10.75 10.59
CA LEU A 5 8.73 -10.25 9.27
C LEU A 5 9.93 -10.16 8.31
N ILE A 6 11.09 -9.73 8.82
CA ILE A 6 12.34 -9.69 8.04
C ILE A 6 12.77 -11.09 7.63
N LEU A 7 12.73 -12.05 8.57
CA LEU A 7 13.04 -13.45 8.29
C LEU A 7 12.06 -14.03 7.26
N ILE A 8 10.76 -13.74 7.38
CA ILE A 8 9.75 -14.16 6.41
C ILE A 8 10.09 -13.58 5.02
N GLY A 9 10.35 -12.28 4.90
CA GLY A 9 10.72 -11.66 3.62
C GLY A 9 12.01 -12.23 3.02
N TYR A 10 12.99 -12.55 3.87
CA TYR A 10 14.27 -13.11 3.42
C TYR A 10 14.17 -14.59 3.00
N PHE A 11 13.32 -15.39 3.65
CA PHE A 11 13.19 -16.83 3.40
C PHE A 11 11.96 -17.23 2.57
N ILE A 12 11.15 -16.26 2.12
CA ILE A 12 9.96 -16.53 1.31
C ILE A 12 10.31 -17.29 0.03
N ASP A 13 11.50 -17.04 -0.53
CA ASP A 13 12.03 -17.73 -1.70
C ASP A 13 12.24 -19.24 -1.47
N VAL A 14 12.65 -19.64 -0.26
CA VAL A 14 12.77 -21.05 0.14
C VAL A 14 11.40 -21.72 0.22
N ILE A 15 10.41 -21.00 0.76
CA ILE A 15 9.03 -21.50 0.84
C ILE A 15 8.46 -21.67 -0.57
N MET A 16 8.65 -20.67 -1.44
CA MET A 16 8.16 -20.70 -2.82
C MET A 16 8.81 -21.80 -3.65
N ARG A 17 10.13 -22.01 -3.53
CA ARG A 17 10.83 -23.11 -4.24
C ARG A 17 10.38 -24.50 -3.81
N LYS A 18 9.93 -24.67 -2.57
CA LYS A 18 9.38 -25.95 -2.10
C LYS A 18 8.04 -26.27 -2.74
N GLN A 19 7.22 -25.25 -3.01
CA GLN A 19 5.89 -25.40 -3.59
C GLN A 19 5.91 -25.40 -5.13
N PHE A 20 6.86 -24.66 -5.71
CA PHE A 20 7.02 -24.49 -7.15
C PHE A 20 8.47 -24.73 -7.56
N PRO A 21 8.88 -26.00 -7.74
CA PRO A 21 10.22 -26.31 -8.23
C PRO A 21 10.43 -25.71 -9.63
N ASP A 22 11.64 -25.19 -9.87
CA ASP A 22 12.11 -24.65 -11.16
C ASP A 22 11.45 -23.35 -11.69
N ILE A 23 10.70 -22.61 -10.85
CA ILE A 23 10.09 -21.34 -11.26
C ILE A 23 10.98 -20.13 -10.89
N ASN A 24 10.93 -19.09 -11.74
CA ASN A 24 11.47 -17.77 -11.39
C ASN A 24 10.67 -17.16 -10.24
N ILE A 25 11.28 -17.14 -9.06
CA ILE A 25 10.68 -16.72 -7.79
C ILE A 25 10.20 -15.26 -7.83
N VAL A 26 10.93 -14.39 -8.52
CA VAL A 26 10.55 -12.97 -8.63
C VAL A 26 9.27 -12.83 -9.45
N LYS A 27 9.17 -13.54 -10.58
CA LYS A 27 7.95 -13.56 -11.39
C LYS A 27 6.76 -14.14 -10.62
N GLU A 28 6.98 -15.20 -9.85
CA GLU A 28 5.91 -15.78 -9.03
C GLU A 28 5.48 -14.84 -7.91
N ALA A 29 6.42 -14.17 -7.24
CA ALA A 29 6.11 -13.19 -6.20
C ALA A 29 5.33 -12.00 -6.77
N ASN A 30 5.72 -11.50 -7.96
CA ASN A 30 5.06 -10.39 -8.64
C ASN A 30 3.57 -10.63 -8.87
N LYS A 31 3.10 -11.88 -9.02
CA LYS A 31 1.67 -12.21 -9.14
C LYS A 31 0.85 -11.88 -7.89
N TYR A 32 1.44 -12.01 -6.70
CA TYR A 32 0.70 -11.94 -5.43
C TYR A 32 0.87 -10.62 -4.67
N LEU A 33 1.78 -9.74 -5.09
CA LEU A 33 2.07 -8.50 -4.35
C LEU A 33 0.86 -7.59 -4.19
N ILE A 34 0.05 -7.37 -5.25
CA ILE A 34 -1.17 -6.56 -5.14
C ILE A 34 -2.19 -7.23 -4.21
N ILE A 35 -2.31 -8.56 -4.23
CA ILE A 35 -3.20 -9.31 -3.33
C ILE A 35 -2.77 -9.09 -1.87
N VAL A 36 -1.47 -9.17 -1.59
CA VAL A 36 -0.94 -8.89 -0.25
C VAL A 36 -1.23 -7.45 0.19
N LEU A 37 -1.10 -6.47 -0.72
CA LEU A 37 -1.45 -5.08 -0.44
C LEU A 37 -2.96 -4.88 -0.20
N LEU A 38 -3.83 -5.60 -0.92
CA LEU A 38 -5.28 -5.61 -0.70
C LEU A 38 -5.64 -6.22 0.66
N LEU A 39 -4.98 -7.30 1.07
CA LEU A 39 -5.18 -7.86 2.41
C LEU A 39 -4.71 -6.89 3.50
N LEU A 40 -3.56 -6.24 3.29
CA LEU A 40 -3.07 -5.19 4.20
C LEU A 40 -4.02 -3.98 4.24
N LEU A 41 -4.65 -3.62 3.13
CA LEU A 41 -5.67 -2.58 3.07
C LEU A 41 -6.86 -2.91 3.98
N ILE A 42 -7.38 -4.14 3.90
CA ILE A 42 -8.45 -4.61 4.78
C ILE A 42 -8.01 -4.45 6.25
N LEU A 43 -6.80 -4.92 6.59
CA LEU A 43 -6.27 -4.78 7.94
C LEU A 43 -6.13 -3.30 8.36
N ARG A 44 -5.70 -2.41 7.46
CA ARG A 44 -5.64 -0.96 7.73
C ARG A 44 -7.02 -0.42 8.08
N ILE A 45 -8.04 -0.75 7.31
CA ILE A 45 -9.44 -0.32 7.54
C ILE A 45 -9.94 -0.72 8.92
N PHE A 46 -9.54 -1.87 9.47
CA PHE A 46 -9.95 -2.27 10.82
C PHE A 46 -9.04 -1.74 11.93
N PHE A 47 -7.71 -1.82 11.77
CA PHE A 47 -6.76 -1.61 12.87
C PHE A 47 -6.15 -0.22 12.92
N GLU A 48 -6.06 0.51 11.80
CA GLU A 48 -5.43 1.82 11.80
C GLU A 48 -6.34 2.86 12.46
N LYS A 49 -5.93 3.47 13.57
CA LYS A 49 -6.76 4.52 14.17
C LYS A 49 -6.80 5.74 13.24
N LEU A 50 -8.00 6.29 13.03
CA LEU A 50 -8.13 7.66 12.53
C LEU A 50 -7.39 8.59 13.50
N PRO A 51 -6.85 9.72 13.03
CA PRO A 51 -6.35 10.73 13.96
C PRO A 51 -7.56 11.13 14.81
N GLN A 52 -7.60 10.63 16.04
CA GLN A 52 -8.58 11.10 17.01
C GLN A 52 -8.21 12.56 17.20
N ALA A 53 -9.12 13.40 16.77
CA ALA A 53 -8.99 14.84 16.75
C ALA A 53 -8.98 15.37 18.19
N ASP A 54 -7.92 15.11 18.95
CA ASP A 54 -7.48 16.03 20.01
C ASP A 54 -6.81 17.26 19.36
N PHE A 55 -7.33 17.70 18.20
CA PHE A 55 -6.92 18.94 17.53
C PHE A 55 -7.30 20.18 18.35
N HIS A 56 -8.06 20.00 19.43
CA HIS A 56 -8.37 21.05 20.38
C HIS A 56 -7.11 21.71 20.95
N PHE A 57 -6.03 20.94 21.16
CA PHE A 57 -4.75 21.49 21.62
C PHE A 57 -4.00 22.31 20.54
N PHE A 58 -4.31 22.10 19.25
CA PHE A 58 -3.69 22.85 18.15
C PHE A 58 -4.41 24.17 17.85
N LEU A 59 -5.62 24.40 18.36
CA LEU A 59 -6.32 25.69 18.26
C LEU A 59 -5.51 26.83 18.90
N CYS A 60 -4.73 26.55 19.95
CA CYS A 60 -3.93 27.54 20.66
C CYS A 60 -2.56 27.81 20.01
N LEU A 61 -2.18 27.03 18.98
CA LEU A 61 -0.90 27.15 18.30
C LEU A 61 -1.08 27.88 16.97
N PRO A 62 -0.16 28.79 16.58
CA PRO A 62 -0.24 29.53 15.31
C PRO A 62 0.19 28.64 14.13
N ILE A 63 -0.42 27.46 13.99
CA ILE A 63 -0.13 26.49 12.93
C ILE A 63 -1.33 26.42 12.01
N SER A 64 -1.11 26.60 10.70
CA SER A 64 -2.20 26.54 9.74
C SER A 64 -2.76 25.11 9.63
N LYS A 65 -4.07 25.00 9.41
CA LYS A 65 -4.75 23.73 9.13
C LYS A 65 -4.09 22.94 8.00
N LYS A 66 -3.60 23.64 6.97
CA LYS A 66 -2.87 23.07 5.84
C LYS A 66 -1.60 22.35 6.30
N ASP A 67 -0.79 22.97 7.16
CA ASP A 67 0.48 22.41 7.62
C ASP A 67 0.26 21.17 8.49
N ILE A 68 -0.81 21.15 9.28
CA ILE A 68 -1.21 19.97 10.07
C ILE A 68 -1.57 18.80 9.15
N ILE A 69 -2.37 19.05 8.11
CA ILE A 69 -2.82 18.01 7.17
C ILE A 69 -1.63 17.46 6.37
N ILE A 70 -0.78 18.33 5.83
CA ILE A 70 0.42 17.92 5.08
C ILE A 70 1.35 17.10 5.98
N SER A 71 1.59 17.57 7.20
CA SER A 71 2.40 16.85 8.20
C SER A 71 1.82 15.48 8.50
N TYR A 72 0.49 15.36 8.62
CA TYR A 72 -0.18 14.09 8.86
C TYR A 72 -0.04 13.13 7.66
N ILE A 73 -0.24 13.61 6.43
CA ILE A 73 -0.07 12.79 5.21
C ILE A 73 1.36 12.27 5.09
N ILE A 74 2.36 13.12 5.36
CA ILE A 74 3.77 12.70 5.35
C ILE A 74 4.04 11.65 6.43
N ARG A 75 3.53 11.87 7.65
CA ARG A 75 3.65 10.92 8.77
C ARG A 75 2.93 9.60 8.52
N LEU A 76 2.00 9.53 7.57
CA LEU A 76 1.32 8.30 7.19
C LEU A 76 2.32 7.22 6.77
N LEU A 77 3.41 7.59 6.06
CA LEU A 77 4.50 6.67 5.68
C LEU A 77 5.14 5.97 6.88
N GLY A 78 5.22 6.65 8.02
CA GLY A 78 5.85 6.17 9.25
C GLY A 78 4.92 5.41 10.21
N LYS A 79 3.63 5.26 9.89
CA LYS A 79 2.71 4.53 10.76
C LYS A 79 3.03 3.03 10.75
N LYS A 80 2.84 2.38 11.91
CA LYS A 80 3.16 0.96 12.13
C LYS A 80 2.65 0.04 10.99
N LEU A 81 1.38 0.15 10.61
CA LEU A 81 0.76 -0.68 9.57
C LEU A 81 1.25 -0.35 8.14
N ASN A 82 1.84 0.82 7.92
CA ASN A 82 2.40 1.23 6.64
C ASN A 82 3.86 0.80 6.50
N ILE A 83 4.57 0.62 7.63
CA ILE A 83 5.94 0.09 7.64
C ILE A 83 5.98 -1.44 7.51
N ILE A 84 4.97 -2.17 8.01
CA ILE A 84 4.88 -3.64 7.93
C ILE A 84 5.26 -4.23 6.56
N PRO A 85 4.68 -3.79 5.43
CA PRO A 85 5.03 -4.35 4.12
C PRO A 85 6.53 -4.18 3.80
N TYR A 86 7.18 -3.11 4.25
CA TYR A 86 8.60 -2.87 3.98
C TYR A 86 9.51 -3.85 4.71
N PHE A 87 9.11 -4.37 5.88
CA PHE A 87 9.87 -5.43 6.56
C PHE A 87 9.90 -6.74 5.76
N VAL A 88 8.93 -6.97 4.86
CA VAL A 88 8.91 -8.15 3.99
C VAL A 88 9.54 -7.83 2.64
N LEU A 89 9.18 -6.68 2.04
CA LEU A 89 9.61 -6.27 0.71
C LEU A 89 11.11 -5.98 0.63
N ILE A 90 11.70 -5.29 1.62
CA ILE A 90 13.11 -4.89 1.56
C ILE A 90 14.04 -6.12 1.60
N PRO A 91 13.89 -7.09 2.53
CA PRO A 91 14.72 -8.29 2.52
C PRO A 91 14.52 -9.15 1.27
N PHE A 92 13.28 -9.25 0.78
CA PHE A 92 12.98 -9.97 -0.46
C PHE A 92 13.68 -9.34 -1.67
N TRP A 93 13.56 -8.01 -1.80
CA TRP A 93 14.20 -7.21 -2.83
C TRP A 93 15.72 -7.38 -2.81
N PHE A 94 16.33 -7.23 -1.64
CA PHE A 94 17.78 -7.32 -1.50
C PHE A 94 18.31 -8.70 -1.91
N LYS A 95 17.63 -9.77 -1.50
CA LYS A 95 18.07 -11.15 -1.79
C LYS A 95 17.80 -11.59 -3.23
N ASN A 96 16.61 -11.29 -3.76
CA ASN A 96 16.12 -11.92 -5.00
C ASN A 96 16.13 -10.98 -6.21
N ILE A 97 16.19 -9.66 -6.01
CA ILE A 97 16.06 -8.67 -7.09
C ILE A 97 17.35 -7.87 -7.26
N PHE A 98 17.91 -7.32 -6.18
CA PHE A 98 19.06 -6.41 -6.23
C PHE A 98 20.29 -7.02 -6.92
N PHE A 99 20.61 -8.28 -6.63
CA PHE A 99 21.75 -8.97 -7.25
C PHE A 99 21.41 -9.69 -8.57
N ALA A 100 20.13 -9.87 -8.90
CA ALA A 100 19.68 -10.65 -10.04
C ALA A 100 19.28 -9.80 -11.27
N TYR A 101 19.00 -8.52 -11.07
CA TYR A 101 18.56 -7.59 -12.11
C TYR A 101 19.50 -6.37 -12.17
N SER A 102 19.36 -5.55 -13.21
CA SER A 102 20.10 -4.29 -13.28
C SER A 102 19.76 -3.39 -12.09
N ILE A 103 20.72 -2.54 -11.68
CA ILE A 103 20.53 -1.59 -10.57
C ILE A 103 19.30 -0.70 -10.83
N THR A 104 19.09 -0.27 -12.06
CA THR A 104 17.93 0.56 -12.46
C THR A 104 16.61 -0.18 -12.27
N ALA A 105 16.50 -1.41 -12.80
CA ALA A 105 15.30 -2.24 -12.67
C ALA A 105 14.97 -2.55 -11.21
N SER A 106 16.02 -2.89 -10.45
CA SER A 106 15.92 -3.17 -9.01
C SER A 106 15.38 -1.97 -8.23
N LEU A 107 15.91 -0.76 -8.50
CA LEU A 107 15.44 0.46 -7.84
C LEU A 107 14.02 0.85 -8.28
N TYR A 108 13.68 0.68 -9.55
CA TYR A 108 12.31 0.96 -10.04
C TYR A 108 11.28 0.03 -9.42
N TRP A 109 11.59 -1.26 -9.28
CA TRP A 109 10.73 -2.20 -8.59
C TRP A 109 10.52 -1.82 -7.12
N LEU A 110 11.58 -1.41 -6.41
CA LEU A 110 11.48 -0.98 -5.02
C LEU A 110 10.65 0.30 -4.88
N LEU A 111 10.94 1.32 -5.70
CA LEU A 111 10.21 2.59 -5.70
C LEU A 111 8.73 2.38 -6.05
N GLY A 112 8.42 1.59 -7.08
CA GLY A 112 7.04 1.26 -7.44
C GLY A 112 6.31 0.54 -6.31
N SER A 113 6.96 -0.42 -5.65
CA SER A 113 6.41 -1.11 -4.47
C SER A 113 6.09 -0.15 -3.32
N VAL A 114 6.97 0.83 -3.06
CA VAL A 114 6.78 1.85 -2.01
C VAL A 114 5.62 2.80 -2.37
N ILE A 115 5.61 3.33 -3.60
CA ILE A 115 4.56 4.24 -4.07
C ILE A 115 3.21 3.53 -4.03
N LEU A 116 3.13 2.29 -4.53
CA LEU A 116 1.90 1.52 -4.53
C LEU A 116 1.41 1.23 -3.11
N SER A 117 2.30 0.80 -2.20
CA SER A 117 1.96 0.58 -0.79
C SER A 117 1.43 1.84 -0.11
N PHE A 118 1.99 3.01 -0.46
CA PHE A 118 1.51 4.31 -0.01
C PHE A 118 0.14 4.68 -0.60
N CYS A 119 -0.12 4.43 -1.88
CA CYS A 119 -1.45 4.59 -2.48
C CYS A 119 -2.50 3.75 -1.74
N PHE A 120 -2.20 2.48 -1.42
CA PHE A 120 -3.06 1.64 -0.61
C PHE A 120 -3.23 2.17 0.83
N ALA A 121 -2.27 2.91 1.37
CA ALA A 121 -2.37 3.50 2.71
C ALA A 121 -3.35 4.69 2.70
N LEU A 122 -3.22 5.56 1.69
CA LEU A 122 -4.15 6.66 1.45
C LEU A 122 -5.56 6.14 1.19
N LEU A 123 -5.70 5.10 0.35
CA LEU A 123 -6.99 4.46 0.08
C LEU A 123 -7.60 3.89 1.37
N GLY A 124 -6.83 3.22 2.22
CA GLY A 124 -7.31 2.71 3.51
C GLY A 124 -7.82 3.82 4.42
N LEU A 125 -7.16 4.97 4.43
CA LEU A 125 -7.60 6.14 5.18
C LEU A 125 -8.90 6.75 4.60
N LEU A 126 -8.98 6.89 3.27
CA LEU A 126 -10.18 7.36 2.58
C LEU A 126 -11.40 6.48 2.87
N MET A 127 -11.23 5.15 2.79
CA MET A 127 -12.29 4.19 3.09
C MET A 127 -12.79 4.31 4.53
N LYS A 128 -11.91 4.65 5.48
CA LYS A 128 -12.34 4.91 6.87
C LYS A 128 -13.14 6.19 7.03
N PHE A 129 -12.85 7.24 6.26
CA PHE A 129 -13.69 8.43 6.28
C PHE A 129 -15.10 8.11 5.81
N ILE A 130 -15.21 7.31 4.74
CA ILE A 130 -16.48 6.80 4.26
C ILE A 130 -17.15 5.92 5.33
N PHE A 131 -16.40 5.10 6.08
CA PHE A 131 -16.94 4.29 7.18
C PHE A 131 -17.58 5.13 8.30
N PHE A 132 -16.95 6.25 8.67
CA PHE A 132 -17.48 7.13 9.71
C PHE A 132 -18.84 7.72 9.30
N GLU A 133 -19.02 8.03 8.01
CA GLU A 133 -20.26 8.55 7.45
C GLU A 133 -21.30 7.44 7.14
N PHE A 134 -20.88 6.25 6.68
CA PHE A 134 -21.76 5.18 6.17
C PHE A 134 -21.30 3.76 6.58
N LYS A 135 -21.64 3.36 7.81
CA LYS A 135 -21.19 2.07 8.41
C LYS A 135 -21.55 0.82 7.60
N TRP A 136 -22.71 0.79 6.92
CA TRP A 136 -23.15 -0.37 6.11
C TRP A 136 -22.43 -0.49 4.77
N PHE A 137 -22.05 0.65 4.17
CA PHE A 137 -21.38 0.71 2.86
C PHE A 137 -19.98 0.09 2.89
N LEU A 138 -19.32 0.11 4.05
CA LEU A 138 -18.02 -0.54 4.23
C LEU A 138 -18.13 -2.07 4.19
N GLY A 139 -19.16 -2.65 4.80
CA GLY A 139 -19.39 -4.10 4.75
C GLY A 139 -19.55 -4.58 3.31
N LEU A 140 -20.23 -3.78 2.48
CA LEU A 140 -20.36 -4.01 1.04
C LEU A 140 -19.01 -3.89 0.33
N LEU A 141 -18.22 -2.83 0.57
CA LEU A 141 -16.91 -2.64 -0.06
C LEU A 141 -15.89 -3.71 0.33
N VAL A 142 -15.77 -4.03 1.62
CA VAL A 142 -14.90 -5.12 2.10
C VAL A 142 -15.39 -6.45 1.55
N GLY A 143 -16.70 -6.69 1.55
CA GLY A 143 -17.32 -7.84 0.92
C GLY A 143 -16.98 -7.94 -0.57
N LEU A 144 -17.00 -6.82 -1.30
CA LEU A 144 -16.64 -6.76 -2.72
C LEU A 144 -15.15 -7.08 -2.91
N VAL A 145 -14.25 -6.52 -2.12
CA VAL A 145 -12.80 -6.82 -2.21
C VAL A 145 -12.53 -8.30 -1.89
N VAL A 146 -13.17 -8.85 -0.86
CA VAL A 146 -13.02 -10.27 -0.52
C VAL A 146 -13.62 -11.14 -1.63
N PHE A 147 -14.76 -10.74 -2.18
CA PHE A 147 -15.42 -11.45 -3.28
C PHE A 147 -14.59 -11.42 -4.57
N THR A 148 -13.95 -10.30 -4.90
CA THR A 148 -13.05 -10.23 -6.07
C THR A 148 -11.81 -11.09 -5.86
N ILE A 149 -11.22 -11.11 -4.67
CA ILE A 149 -10.12 -12.03 -4.34
C ILE A 149 -10.58 -13.49 -4.44
N PHE A 150 -11.78 -13.80 -3.95
CA PHE A 150 -12.35 -15.15 -4.02
C PHE A 150 -12.63 -15.58 -5.46
N ILE A 151 -13.16 -14.70 -6.31
CA ILE A 151 -13.34 -14.94 -7.73
C ILE A 151 -11.98 -15.13 -8.42
N ASP A 152 -10.99 -14.30 -8.13
CA ASP A 152 -9.64 -14.43 -8.69
C ASP A 152 -8.97 -15.76 -8.31
N TYR A 153 -9.34 -16.31 -7.16
CA TYR A 153 -8.89 -17.63 -6.73
C TYR A 153 -9.68 -18.79 -7.35
N SER A 154 -11.00 -18.64 -7.52
CA SER A 154 -11.91 -19.71 -7.95
C SER A 154 -12.17 -19.75 -9.46
N SER A 155 -12.02 -18.63 -10.15
CA SER A 155 -12.11 -18.51 -11.60
C SER A 155 -10.71 -18.52 -12.20
N ALA A 156 -10.53 -19.13 -13.37
CA ALA A 156 -9.28 -19.11 -14.13
C ALA A 156 -8.96 -17.72 -14.73
N LEU A 157 -9.64 -16.65 -14.30
CA LEU A 157 -9.54 -15.33 -14.93
C LEU A 157 -8.33 -14.52 -14.42
N ASP A 158 -7.73 -14.89 -13.28
CA ASP A 158 -6.44 -14.38 -12.75
C ASP A 158 -6.22 -12.86 -12.98
N ILE A 159 -7.28 -12.04 -12.88
CA ILE A 159 -7.28 -10.62 -13.24
C ILE A 159 -6.36 -9.83 -12.31
N ILE A 160 -6.43 -10.08 -11.00
CA ILE A 160 -5.62 -9.36 -10.02
C ILE A 160 -4.17 -9.80 -10.15
N LYS A 161 -3.92 -11.09 -10.33
CA LYS A 161 -2.57 -11.63 -10.58
C LYS A 161 -1.98 -11.10 -11.89
N ALA A 162 -2.79 -11.00 -12.94
CA ALA A 162 -2.37 -10.44 -14.22
C ALA A 162 -2.02 -8.95 -14.08
N ALA A 163 -2.86 -8.16 -13.41
CA ALA A 163 -2.58 -6.75 -13.14
C ALA A 163 -1.30 -6.58 -12.30
N SER A 164 -1.11 -7.42 -11.29
CA SER A 164 0.09 -7.43 -10.45
C SER A 164 1.34 -7.77 -11.28
N THR A 165 1.27 -8.82 -12.09
CA THR A 165 2.36 -9.24 -12.97
C THR A 165 2.71 -8.15 -13.97
N LEU A 166 1.72 -7.59 -14.66
CA LEU A 166 1.91 -6.51 -15.63
C LEU A 166 2.60 -5.30 -14.99
N TYR A 167 2.18 -4.90 -13.79
CA TYR A 167 2.78 -3.76 -13.10
C TYR A 167 4.25 -4.03 -12.71
N PHE A 168 4.52 -5.12 -11.97
CA PHE A 168 5.85 -5.38 -11.43
C PHE A 168 6.86 -5.87 -12.46
N ASP A 169 6.43 -6.66 -13.45
CA ASP A 169 7.32 -7.09 -14.53
C ASP A 169 7.71 -5.90 -15.43
N SER A 170 6.81 -4.93 -15.64
CA SER A 170 7.14 -3.71 -16.39
C SER A 170 8.14 -2.82 -15.64
N LEU A 171 8.13 -2.82 -14.31
CA LEU A 171 9.15 -2.16 -13.50
C LEU A 171 10.52 -2.85 -13.64
N LEU A 172 10.54 -4.19 -13.70
CA LEU A 172 11.76 -4.97 -13.92
C LEU A 172 12.36 -4.78 -15.32
N GLN A 173 11.54 -4.39 -16.30
CA GLN A 173 12.00 -4.00 -17.64
C GLN A 173 12.60 -2.58 -17.68
N SER A 174 12.86 -1.94 -16.52
CA SER A 174 13.39 -0.57 -16.41
C SER A 174 12.52 0.49 -17.12
N SER A 175 11.19 0.28 -17.19
CA SER A 175 10.30 1.26 -17.80
C SER A 175 10.07 2.46 -16.87
N THR A 176 10.72 3.58 -17.17
CA THR A 176 10.57 4.84 -16.42
C THR A 176 9.11 5.34 -16.46
N PHE A 177 8.38 5.04 -17.54
CA PHE A 177 6.97 5.40 -17.69
C PHE A 177 6.09 4.82 -16.59
N VAL A 178 6.35 3.59 -16.12
CA VAL A 178 5.53 2.95 -15.09
C VAL A 178 5.75 3.59 -13.72
N VAL A 179 6.99 4.00 -13.42
CA VAL A 179 7.29 4.76 -12.20
C VAL A 179 6.58 6.12 -12.22
N PHE A 180 6.67 6.86 -13.33
CA PHE A 180 5.96 8.12 -13.49
C PHE A 180 4.44 7.95 -13.42
N ALA A 181 3.89 6.92 -14.07
CA ALA A 181 2.47 6.60 -13.99
C ALA A 181 2.05 6.32 -12.54
N SER A 182 2.86 5.61 -11.77
CA SER A 182 2.60 5.35 -10.34
C SER A 182 2.56 6.64 -9.52
N ILE A 183 3.47 7.58 -9.79
CA ILE A 183 3.49 8.90 -9.16
C ILE A 183 2.22 9.68 -9.54
N ILE A 184 1.88 9.72 -10.83
CA ILE A 184 0.69 10.43 -11.33
C ILE A 184 -0.58 9.86 -10.68
N VAL A 185 -0.69 8.53 -10.57
CA VAL A 185 -1.82 7.85 -9.92
C VAL A 185 -1.89 8.19 -8.42
N SER A 186 -0.77 8.45 -7.75
CA SER A 186 -0.78 8.84 -6.32
C SER A 186 -1.37 10.23 -6.08
N ILE A 187 -1.30 11.15 -7.05
CA ILE A 187 -1.79 12.53 -6.93
C ILE A 187 -3.29 12.60 -6.56
N PRO A 188 -4.23 11.94 -7.27
CA PRO A 188 -5.64 11.98 -6.88
C PRO A 188 -5.86 11.40 -5.48
N PHE A 189 -5.16 10.33 -5.08
CA PHE A 189 -5.28 9.79 -3.72
C PHE A 189 -4.85 10.79 -2.66
N ILE A 190 -3.75 11.51 -2.89
CA ILE A 190 -3.29 12.58 -2.00
C ILE A 190 -4.32 13.71 -1.95
N PHE A 191 -4.82 14.14 -3.10
CA PHE A 191 -5.80 15.23 -3.20
C PHE A 191 -7.11 14.90 -2.47
N PHE A 192 -7.69 13.73 -2.70
CA PHE A 192 -8.91 13.32 -2.01
C PHE A 192 -8.68 13.14 -0.51
N THR A 193 -7.53 12.60 -0.12
CA THR A 193 -7.18 12.42 1.30
C THR A 193 -7.05 13.78 2.00
N TYR A 194 -6.39 14.73 1.34
CA TYR A 194 -6.27 16.11 1.82
C TYR A 194 -7.66 16.74 2.01
N LYS A 195 -8.54 16.63 1.00
CA LYS A 195 -9.91 17.17 1.07
C LYS A 195 -10.72 16.55 2.21
N ALA A 196 -10.61 15.23 2.39
CA ALA A 196 -11.32 14.51 3.45
C ALA A 196 -10.83 14.92 4.85
N LEU A 197 -9.51 15.04 5.04
CA LEU A 197 -8.90 15.53 6.29
C LEU A 197 -9.30 16.98 6.57
N TYR A 198 -9.33 17.84 5.55
CA TYR A 198 -9.73 19.24 5.70
C TYR A 198 -11.17 19.38 6.18
N LYS A 199 -12.09 18.53 5.71
CA LYS A 199 -13.49 18.52 6.18
C LYS A 199 -13.62 18.09 7.64
N MET A 200 -12.72 17.22 8.14
CA MET A 200 -12.78 16.70 9.51
C MET A 200 -12.13 17.60 10.58
N LEU A 201 -11.12 18.40 10.21
CA LEU A 201 -10.55 19.35 11.15
C LEU A 201 -11.51 20.54 11.34
N TYR A 202 -12.24 20.56 12.45
CA TYR A 202 -13.01 21.72 12.96
C TYR A 202 -12.10 22.86 13.44
N LEU A 203 -11.15 23.27 12.60
CA LEU A 203 -10.39 24.52 12.78
C LEU A 203 -11.00 25.52 11.80
N ASP A 204 -12.09 26.15 12.22
CA ASP A 204 -12.61 27.35 11.56
C ASP A 204 -12.02 28.54 12.32
N TYR A 205 -11.05 29.20 11.70
CA TYR A 205 -10.74 30.58 12.00
C TYR A 205 -11.02 31.36 10.72
N ASP A 206 -12.15 32.05 10.71
CA ASP A 206 -12.37 33.24 9.89
C ASP A 206 -11.49 34.38 10.40
#